data_AF-A0A7V3MKQ1-F1
#
_entry.id   AF-A0A7V3MKQ1-F1
#
_cell.length_a   1.000
_cell.length_b   1.000
_cell.length_c   1.000
_cell.angle_alpha   90.00
_cell.angle_beta   90.00
_cell.angle_gamma   90.00
#
_symmetry.space_group_name_H-M   'P 1'
#
loop_
_entity.id
_entity.type
_entity.pdbx_description
1 polymer ?
#
loop_
_entity_poly.entity_id
_entity_poly.type
_entity_poly.pdbx_seq_one_letter_code
_entity_poly.pdbx_strand_id
1 'polypeptide(L)'
;MESLVKTRGGYRLGVPELPQSDLIGKAAHAWLESNGCRIRLLTRVVGVHCQDGRARRIELASETTPFAHPSRETSRTPLDTYPVSSILGSDRPTPPLSSDPVSHRLGSDSSAPPLGKGGKGGVEFDAFVAAVPPNALARLGVPAQGAERLAWRPIVSAHLIFDGPTPPFEPACVVGKPFGWVFSKNPNVGYVEVVGSAAAGLIGQSNDELLALARRSAAAVDPVFAHMPLLRGIVCRTRRATFATLAGDAHRPAAETLTPNLFLAGDWTDTGWPATIESAVRSGRAAARALLEAV
;
A
#
# COMPACT_ATOMS: atom_id res chain seq x y z
N MET A 1 -25.86 -8.57 -0.56
CA MET A 1 -24.85 -7.48 -0.54
C MET A 1 -24.02 -7.60 0.74
N GLU A 2 -22.84 -8.19 0.66
CA GLU A 2 -21.86 -8.23 1.76
C GLU A 2 -21.37 -6.81 2.07
N SER A 3 -21.22 -6.46 3.34
CA SER A 3 -20.65 -5.18 3.76
C SER A 3 -19.92 -5.38 5.09
N LEU A 4 -18.79 -4.68 5.21
CA LEU A 4 -17.78 -4.84 6.27
C LEU A 4 -18.34 -4.76 7.70
N VAL A 5 -19.44 -4.01 7.93
CA VAL A 5 -19.97 -3.72 9.27
C VAL A 5 -21.42 -4.20 9.46
N LYS A 6 -21.91 -5.15 8.63
CA LYS A 6 -23.31 -5.59 8.71
C LYS A 6 -23.64 -6.50 9.89
N THR A 7 -22.65 -7.18 10.46
CA THR A 7 -22.88 -8.12 11.57
C THR A 7 -22.76 -7.41 12.91
N ARG A 8 -23.48 -7.90 13.93
CA ARG A 8 -23.36 -7.38 15.32
C ARG A 8 -21.93 -7.42 15.85
N GLY A 9 -21.03 -8.21 15.27
CA GLY A 9 -19.60 -8.27 15.62
C GLY A 9 -18.69 -7.44 14.72
N GLY A 10 -19.21 -6.69 13.75
CA GLY A 10 -18.40 -5.92 12.78
C GLY A 10 -17.56 -4.80 13.40
N TYR A 11 -17.77 -4.49 14.68
CA TYR A 11 -16.93 -3.56 15.45
C TYR A 11 -15.64 -4.21 15.99
N ARG A 12 -15.50 -5.54 15.91
CA ARG A 12 -14.32 -6.25 16.39
C ARG A 12 -13.14 -5.98 15.45
N LEU A 13 -12.38 -4.96 15.79
CA LEU A 13 -11.10 -4.63 15.14
C LEU A 13 -10.00 -5.51 15.73
N GLY A 14 -9.40 -6.35 14.89
CA GLY A 14 -8.14 -7.01 15.23
C GLY A 14 -6.97 -6.07 14.95
N VAL A 15 -6.00 -6.02 15.87
CA VAL A 15 -4.73 -5.35 15.62
C VAL A 15 -3.72 -6.44 15.24
N PRO A 16 -3.09 -6.35 14.05
CA PRO A 16 -2.10 -7.35 13.67
C PRO A 16 -0.90 -7.31 14.62
N GLU A 17 -0.45 -8.47 15.07
CA GLU A 17 0.75 -8.59 15.91
C GLU A 17 2.04 -8.30 15.14
N LEU A 18 1.98 -8.37 13.81
CA LEU A 18 3.08 -8.09 12.90
C LEU A 18 2.84 -6.81 12.11
N PRO A 19 3.90 -6.08 11.74
CA PRO A 19 3.79 -4.97 10.80
C PRO A 19 3.10 -5.42 9.51
N GLN A 20 2.23 -4.57 8.98
CA GLN A 20 1.53 -4.84 7.73
C GLN A 20 2.48 -5.06 6.54
N SER A 21 3.68 -4.46 6.57
CA SER A 21 4.74 -4.71 5.58
C SER A 21 5.19 -6.17 5.53
N ASP A 22 5.14 -6.87 6.67
CA ASP A 22 5.55 -8.26 6.76
C ASP A 22 4.43 -9.18 6.27
N LEU A 23 3.19 -8.86 6.66
CA LEU A 23 2.00 -9.61 6.27
C LEU A 23 1.67 -9.48 4.76
N ILE A 24 1.73 -8.27 4.21
CA ILE A 24 1.27 -8.02 2.83
C ILE A 24 2.45 -7.89 1.86
N GLY A 25 3.56 -7.31 2.29
CA GLY A 25 4.73 -7.13 1.43
C GLY A 25 5.56 -8.41 1.35
N LYS A 26 6.23 -8.77 2.46
CA LYS A 26 7.20 -9.86 2.48
C LYS A 26 6.55 -11.23 2.23
N ALA A 27 5.43 -11.52 2.89
CA ALA A 27 4.77 -12.82 2.73
C ALA A 27 4.22 -13.02 1.30
N ALA A 28 3.60 -12.00 0.71
CA ALA A 28 3.12 -12.10 -0.67
C ALA A 28 4.28 -12.24 -1.67
N HIS A 29 5.38 -11.52 -1.46
CA HIS A 29 6.57 -11.66 -2.28
C HIS A 29 7.11 -13.10 -2.25
N ALA A 30 7.35 -13.65 -1.06
CA ALA A 30 7.85 -15.00 -0.89
C ALA A 30 6.91 -16.05 -1.48
N TRP A 31 5.60 -15.87 -1.33
CA TRP A 31 4.59 -16.76 -1.92
C TRP A 31 4.61 -16.72 -3.45
N LEU A 32 4.71 -15.53 -4.05
CA LEU A 32 4.77 -15.40 -5.52
C LEU A 32 6.04 -16.06 -6.08
N GLU A 33 7.19 -15.83 -5.45
CA GLU A 33 8.47 -16.45 -5.88
C GLU A 33 8.43 -17.98 -5.76
N SER A 34 7.88 -18.52 -4.67
CA SER A 34 7.78 -19.96 -4.48
C SER A 34 6.81 -20.64 -5.47
N ASN A 35 5.92 -19.86 -6.09
CA ASN A 35 5.01 -20.29 -7.15
C ASN A 35 5.54 -19.94 -8.56
N GLY A 36 6.83 -19.61 -8.69
CA GLY A 36 7.49 -19.38 -9.98
C GLY A 36 7.15 -18.05 -10.65
N CYS A 37 6.48 -17.12 -9.95
CA CYS A 37 6.23 -15.79 -10.49
C CYS A 37 7.54 -14.98 -10.55
N ARG A 38 7.74 -14.27 -11.66
CA ARG A 38 8.87 -13.36 -11.83
C ARG A 38 8.51 -11.97 -11.32
N ILE A 39 9.22 -11.49 -10.29
CA ILE A 39 9.02 -10.17 -9.71
C ILE A 39 10.18 -9.26 -10.13
N ARG A 40 9.85 -8.10 -10.69
CA ARG A 40 10.82 -7.07 -11.10
C ARG A 40 10.60 -5.81 -10.29
N LEU A 41 11.37 -5.63 -9.22
CA LEU A 41 11.39 -4.41 -8.44
C LEU A 41 12.21 -3.32 -9.14
N LEU A 42 12.00 -2.06 -8.73
CA LEU A 42 12.69 -0.88 -9.28
C LEU A 42 12.61 -0.75 -10.81
N THR A 43 11.68 -1.46 -11.44
CA THR A 43 11.48 -1.51 -12.88
C THR A 43 10.26 -0.68 -13.22
N ARG A 44 10.50 0.57 -13.64
CA ARG A 44 9.42 1.50 -13.93
C ARG A 44 8.85 1.25 -15.32
N VAL A 45 7.56 0.90 -15.39
CA VAL A 45 6.78 0.92 -16.62
C VAL A 45 6.44 2.38 -16.97
N VAL A 46 6.64 2.77 -18.22
CA VAL A 46 6.39 4.14 -18.71
C VAL A 46 5.31 4.22 -19.77
N GLY A 47 4.87 3.10 -20.33
CA GLY A 47 3.81 3.05 -21.32
C GLY A 47 3.25 1.64 -21.50
N VAL A 48 1.99 1.57 -21.93
CA VAL A 48 1.34 0.36 -22.45
C VAL A 48 1.01 0.61 -23.92
N HIS A 49 1.58 -0.20 -24.80
CA HIS A 49 1.40 -0.09 -26.24
C HIS A 49 0.27 -1.01 -26.69
N CYS A 50 -0.73 -0.43 -27.34
CA CYS A 50 -1.86 -1.15 -27.91
C CYS A 50 -1.75 -1.21 -29.43
N GLN A 51 -2.07 -2.37 -30.00
CA GLN A 51 -2.11 -2.63 -31.44
C GLN A 51 -3.36 -3.48 -31.75
N ASP A 52 -4.09 -3.09 -32.79
CA ASP A 52 -5.32 -3.77 -33.23
C ASP A 52 -6.37 -3.91 -32.10
N GLY A 53 -6.50 -2.85 -31.27
CA GLY A 53 -7.42 -2.81 -30.14
C GLY A 53 -7.02 -3.67 -28.93
N ARG A 54 -5.82 -4.28 -28.95
CA ARG A 54 -5.30 -5.10 -27.85
C ARG A 54 -4.00 -4.53 -27.29
N ALA A 55 -3.78 -4.66 -25.98
CA ALA A 55 -2.49 -4.40 -25.37
C ALA A 55 -1.48 -5.46 -25.82
N ARG A 56 -0.26 -5.07 -26.20
CA ARG A 56 0.77 -6.01 -26.68
C ARG A 56 2.04 -5.96 -25.87
N ARG A 57 2.41 -4.79 -25.39
CA ARG A 57 3.73 -4.55 -24.82
C ARG A 57 3.70 -3.46 -23.76
N ILE A 58 4.50 -3.65 -22.72
CA ILE A 58 4.89 -2.56 -21.80
C ILE A 58 6.23 -1.96 -22.21
N GLU A 59 6.36 -0.65 -22.07
CA GLU A 59 7.63 0.07 -22.20
C GLU A 59 8.26 0.29 -20.83
N LEU A 60 9.56 0.05 -20.73
CA LEU A 60 10.33 0.22 -19.51
C LEU A 60 11.19 1.49 -19.60
N ALA A 61 11.32 2.21 -18.48
CA ALA A 61 12.14 3.43 -18.41
C ALA A 61 13.63 3.19 -18.73
N SER A 62 14.13 1.96 -18.56
CA SER A 62 15.47 1.54 -18.93
C SER A 62 15.49 0.06 -19.33
N GLU A 63 16.40 -0.30 -20.24
CA GLU A 63 16.72 -1.68 -20.60
C GLU A 63 17.54 -2.30 -19.47
N THR A 64 16.88 -2.89 -18.48
CA THR A 64 17.48 -3.75 -17.43
C THR A 64 18.66 -3.17 -16.66
N THR A 65 18.47 -2.96 -15.36
CA THR A 65 19.54 -3.26 -14.42
C THR A 65 19.04 -4.42 -13.56
N PRO A 66 19.62 -5.63 -13.65
CA PRO A 66 19.51 -6.55 -12.53
C PRO A 66 20.24 -5.85 -11.39
N PHE A 67 19.49 -5.38 -10.40
CA PHE A 67 20.10 -4.97 -9.16
C PHE A 67 20.65 -6.24 -8.52
N ALA A 68 21.97 -6.36 -8.45
CA ALA A 68 22.57 -7.18 -7.40
C ALA A 68 21.99 -6.67 -6.08
N HIS A 69 21.58 -7.57 -5.18
CA HIS A 69 21.41 -7.17 -3.79
C HIS A 69 22.64 -6.33 -3.43
N PRO A 70 22.48 -5.10 -2.91
CA PRO A 70 23.61 -4.39 -2.41
C PRO A 70 24.04 -5.27 -1.24
N SER A 71 25.17 -5.94 -1.39
CA SER A 71 25.92 -6.38 -0.23
C SER A 71 25.96 -5.17 0.68
N ARG A 72 25.25 -5.26 1.82
CA ARG A 72 25.02 -4.21 2.80
C ARG A 72 26.14 -3.16 2.77
N GLU A 73 25.93 -2.08 2.02
CA GLU A 73 26.70 -0.86 2.19
C GLU A 73 25.71 0.18 2.66
N THR A 74 25.62 0.24 3.98
CA THR A 74 24.78 1.14 4.76
C THR A 74 25.24 2.57 4.54
N SER A 75 24.64 3.25 3.56
CA SER A 75 24.44 4.69 3.66
C SER A 75 23.41 4.91 4.78
N ARG A 76 23.92 5.06 6.00
CA ARG A 76 23.14 5.15 7.24
C ARG A 76 22.22 6.36 7.18
N THR A 77 20.92 6.12 7.05
CA THR A 77 19.92 7.08 7.55
C THR A 77 19.65 6.80 9.03
N PRO A 78 19.24 7.77 9.86
CA PRO A 78 19.07 7.52 11.30
C PRO A 78 17.95 6.53 11.67
N LEU A 79 17.15 6.06 10.69
CA LEU A 79 16.24 4.91 10.86
C LEU A 79 16.97 3.56 10.81
N ASP A 80 18.17 3.51 10.24
CA ASP A 80 19.06 2.34 10.24
C ASP A 80 19.80 2.18 11.58
N THR A 81 19.84 3.23 12.42
CA THR A 81 20.51 3.18 13.73
C THR A 81 19.72 2.42 14.79
N TYR A 82 18.45 2.10 14.51
CA TYR A 82 17.63 1.22 15.34
C TYR A 82 17.24 0.02 14.47
N PRO A 83 17.95 -1.11 14.58
CA PRO A 83 17.60 -2.28 13.78
C PRO A 83 16.13 -2.62 14.04
N VAL A 84 15.37 -3.00 13.01
CA VAL A 84 13.95 -3.38 13.17
C VAL A 84 13.78 -4.49 14.23
N SER A 85 14.82 -5.30 14.46
CA SER A 85 14.89 -6.30 15.53
C SER A 85 15.03 -5.74 16.95
N SER A 86 15.38 -4.47 17.14
CA SER A 86 15.31 -3.80 18.45
C SER A 86 13.97 -3.06 18.66
N ILE A 87 13.18 -2.88 17.59
CA ILE A 87 11.82 -2.30 17.64
C ILE A 87 10.77 -3.39 17.90
N LEU A 88 11.02 -4.60 17.45
CA LEU A 88 10.19 -5.77 17.71
C LEU A 88 10.92 -6.63 18.73
N GLY A 89 10.43 -6.69 19.96
CA GLY A 89 11.02 -7.53 21.02
C GLY A 89 11.28 -8.94 20.51
N SER A 90 12.55 -9.33 20.49
CA SER A 90 12.99 -10.68 20.14
C SER A 90 12.43 -11.67 21.17
N ASP A 91 11.68 -12.65 20.67
CA ASP A 91 11.37 -13.98 21.26
C ASP A 91 9.88 -14.32 21.28
N ARG A 92 9.26 -14.43 20.09
CA ARG A 92 8.05 -15.26 19.95
C ARG A 92 8.14 -16.14 18.71
N PRO A 93 7.87 -17.46 18.84
CA PRO A 93 7.89 -18.37 17.71
C PRO A 93 6.80 -18.02 16.70
N THR A 94 7.16 -18.03 15.42
CA THR A 94 6.24 -17.94 14.28
C THR A 94 5.23 -19.10 14.35
N PRO A 95 3.91 -18.86 14.40
CA PRO A 95 2.95 -19.95 14.31
C PRO A 95 3.00 -20.58 12.92
N PRO A 96 2.84 -21.92 12.80
CA PRO A 96 2.84 -22.58 11.50
C PRO A 96 1.64 -22.10 10.67
N LEU A 97 1.91 -21.71 9.41
CA LEU A 97 0.89 -21.46 8.41
C LEU A 97 0.12 -22.76 8.15
N SER A 98 -1.20 -22.73 8.34
CA SER A 98 -2.10 -23.87 8.10
C SER A 98 -1.97 -24.39 6.67
N SER A 99 -1.73 -25.69 6.54
CA SER A 99 -1.41 -26.39 5.29
C SER A 99 -2.65 -26.91 4.57
N ASP A 100 -3.58 -26.04 4.19
CA ASP A 100 -4.69 -26.42 3.29
C ASP A 100 -4.44 -25.87 1.88
N PRO A 101 -3.76 -26.62 1.00
CA PRO A 101 -3.59 -26.24 -0.39
C PRO A 101 -4.90 -26.49 -1.15
N VAL A 102 -5.59 -25.40 -1.51
CA VAL A 102 -6.51 -25.44 -2.65
C VAL A 102 -5.66 -25.51 -3.92
N SER A 103 -5.30 -26.74 -4.30
CA SER A 103 -4.53 -27.01 -5.52
C SER A 103 -5.48 -27.05 -6.72
N HIS A 104 -5.37 -26.05 -7.60
CA HIS A 104 -5.73 -26.23 -9.00
C HIS A 104 -4.42 -26.46 -9.76
N ARG A 105 -4.21 -27.68 -10.24
CA ARG A 105 -3.09 -28.01 -11.13
C ARG A 105 -3.30 -27.28 -12.46
N LEU A 106 -2.51 -26.26 -12.72
CA LEU A 106 -2.24 -25.80 -14.08
C LEU A 106 -1.13 -26.70 -14.65
N GLY A 107 -1.36 -27.20 -15.86
CA GLY A 107 -0.52 -28.18 -16.53
C GLY A 107 0.94 -27.76 -16.63
N SER A 108 1.82 -28.72 -16.44
CA SER A 108 3.25 -28.59 -16.65
C SER A 108 3.55 -28.49 -18.14
N ASP A 109 3.68 -27.26 -18.65
CA ASP A 109 4.45 -27.03 -19.86
C ASP A 109 5.51 -25.96 -19.57
N SER A 110 6.69 -26.46 -19.21
CA SER A 110 7.91 -25.68 -19.04
C SER A 110 8.46 -25.29 -20.40
N SER A 111 7.94 -24.21 -20.98
CA SER A 111 8.71 -23.40 -21.92
C SER A 111 8.28 -21.94 -21.80
N ALA A 112 9.02 -21.18 -20.99
CA ALA A 112 8.91 -19.73 -21.01
C ALA A 112 9.35 -19.25 -22.41
N PRO A 113 8.52 -18.49 -23.15
CA PRO A 113 8.91 -18.02 -24.47
C PRO A 113 10.13 -17.09 -24.39
N PRO A 114 11.05 -17.15 -25.37
CA PRO A 114 12.20 -16.27 -25.42
C PRO A 114 11.75 -14.82 -25.64
N LEU A 115 12.34 -13.89 -24.88
CA LEU A 115 12.13 -12.45 -25.00
C LEU A 115 12.47 -12.00 -26.43
N GLY A 116 11.45 -11.61 -27.20
CA GLY A 116 11.57 -11.15 -28.58
C GLY A 116 12.43 -9.89 -28.70
N LYS A 117 13.29 -9.87 -29.73
CA LYS A 117 14.12 -8.71 -30.10
C LYS A 117 13.32 -7.74 -30.97
N GLY A 118 13.22 -6.48 -30.55
CA GLY A 118 12.74 -5.38 -31.40
C GLY A 118 12.55 -4.04 -30.67
N GLY A 119 13.57 -3.18 -30.71
CA GLY A 119 13.47 -1.72 -30.53
C GLY A 119 13.14 -1.19 -29.11
N LYS A 120 14.13 -0.58 -28.45
CA LYS A 120 14.06 0.22 -27.19
C LYS A 120 13.12 -0.32 -26.09
N GLY A 121 13.63 -1.26 -25.31
CA GLY A 121 13.20 -1.61 -23.94
C GLY A 121 11.72 -1.82 -23.67
N GLY A 122 11.17 -2.96 -24.05
CA GLY A 122 9.84 -3.36 -23.58
C GLY A 122 9.61 -4.85 -23.60
N VAL A 123 8.56 -5.27 -22.92
CA VAL A 123 8.25 -6.68 -22.68
C VAL A 123 6.83 -6.96 -23.15
N GLU A 124 6.67 -8.04 -23.90
CA GLU A 124 5.40 -8.49 -24.47
C GLU A 124 4.72 -9.49 -23.54
N PHE A 125 3.39 -9.43 -23.51
CA PHE A 125 2.53 -10.35 -22.77
C PHE A 125 1.20 -10.52 -23.51
N ASP A 126 0.55 -11.67 -23.29
CA ASP A 126 -0.75 -11.97 -23.89
C ASP A 126 -1.90 -11.19 -23.23
N ALA A 127 -1.77 -10.92 -21.93
CA ALA A 127 -2.72 -10.15 -21.15
C ALA A 127 -2.05 -9.35 -20.02
N PHE A 128 -2.73 -8.31 -19.54
CA PHE A 128 -2.18 -7.32 -18.61
C PHE A 128 -3.16 -7.02 -17.49
N VAL A 129 -2.67 -6.89 -16.26
CA VAL A 129 -3.42 -6.31 -15.13
C VAL A 129 -2.70 -5.06 -14.65
N ALA A 130 -3.35 -3.91 -14.76
CA ALA A 130 -2.84 -2.63 -14.29
C ALA A 130 -3.28 -2.39 -12.83
N ALA A 131 -2.40 -2.73 -11.89
CA ALA A 131 -2.63 -2.59 -10.44
C ALA A 131 -2.06 -1.28 -9.84
N VAL A 132 -2.12 -0.18 -10.61
CA VAL A 132 -1.54 1.13 -10.25
C VAL A 132 -2.66 2.15 -10.01
N PRO A 133 -2.41 3.25 -9.26
CA PRO A 133 -3.45 4.25 -9.01
C PRO A 133 -3.89 4.95 -10.32
N PRO A 134 -5.11 5.51 -10.39
CA PRO A 134 -5.67 6.09 -11.61
C PRO A 134 -4.78 7.13 -12.30
N ASN A 135 -4.08 7.96 -11.52
CA ASN A 135 -3.17 8.96 -12.06
C ASN A 135 -1.90 8.39 -12.69
N ALA A 136 -1.53 7.14 -12.36
CA ALA A 136 -0.44 6.44 -13.01
C ALA A 136 -0.92 5.83 -14.34
N LEU A 137 -2.15 5.32 -14.42
CA LEU A 137 -2.74 4.79 -15.65
C LEU A 137 -2.71 5.81 -16.80
N ALA A 138 -3.09 7.06 -16.51
CA ALA A 138 -3.05 8.13 -17.50
C ALA A 138 -1.64 8.35 -18.10
N ARG A 139 -0.58 8.19 -17.29
CA ARG A 139 0.81 8.28 -17.76
C ARG A 139 1.25 7.07 -18.57
N LEU A 140 0.58 5.94 -18.41
CA LEU A 140 0.83 4.72 -19.15
C LEU A 140 0.04 4.65 -20.46
N GLY A 141 -0.81 5.65 -20.77
CA GLY A 141 -1.72 5.59 -21.91
C GLY A 141 -2.93 4.67 -21.69
N VAL A 142 -3.21 4.28 -20.44
CA VAL A 142 -4.34 3.41 -20.09
C VAL A 142 -5.49 4.28 -19.56
N PRO A 143 -6.69 4.23 -20.16
CA PRO A 143 -7.86 4.94 -19.65
C PRO A 143 -8.26 4.43 -18.25
N ALA A 144 -8.48 5.35 -17.31
CA ALA A 144 -8.93 5.02 -15.96
C ALA A 144 -10.45 4.86 -15.84
N GLN A 145 -11.18 4.96 -16.95
CA GLN A 145 -12.61 4.66 -17.08
C GLN A 145 -13.51 5.36 -16.05
N GLY A 146 -13.22 6.63 -15.73
CA GLY A 146 -13.96 7.42 -14.76
C GLY A 146 -13.22 7.65 -13.46
N ALA A 147 -12.28 6.78 -13.10
CA ALA A 147 -11.56 6.89 -11.82
C ALA A 147 -10.67 8.16 -11.74
N GLU A 148 -10.40 8.83 -12.85
CA GLU A 148 -9.77 10.16 -12.87
C GLU A 148 -10.60 11.24 -12.16
N ARG A 149 -11.92 11.03 -12.03
CA ARG A 149 -12.86 11.94 -11.35
C ARG A 149 -12.97 11.68 -9.85
N LEU A 150 -12.27 10.67 -9.32
CA LEU A 150 -12.28 10.39 -7.88
C LEU A 150 -11.70 11.56 -7.09
N ALA A 151 -12.45 12.02 -6.09
CA ALA A 151 -12.02 13.10 -5.22
C ALA A 151 -11.10 12.56 -4.11
N TRP A 152 -9.80 12.83 -4.22
CA TRP A 152 -8.81 12.34 -3.26
C TRP A 152 -8.74 13.18 -1.99
N ARG A 153 -8.46 12.52 -0.87
CA ARG A 153 -8.24 13.10 0.45
C ARG A 153 -6.84 12.77 0.95
N PRO A 154 -6.11 13.77 1.48
CA PRO A 154 -4.80 13.54 2.03
C PRO A 154 -4.88 12.93 3.43
N ILE A 155 -3.81 12.21 3.80
CA ILE A 155 -3.49 11.87 5.19
C ILE A 155 -2.12 12.46 5.50
N VAL A 156 -1.99 13.01 6.70
CA VAL A 156 -0.72 13.48 7.25
C VAL A 156 -0.45 12.67 8.52
N SER A 157 0.72 12.05 8.62
CA SER A 157 1.18 11.45 9.87
C SER A 157 2.41 12.19 10.39
N ALA A 158 2.49 12.29 11.70
CA ALA A 158 3.63 12.81 12.43
C ALA A 158 4.15 11.71 13.34
N HIS A 159 5.40 11.33 13.13
CA HIS A 159 6.11 10.36 13.94
C HIS A 159 6.94 11.13 14.96
N LEU A 160 6.61 10.96 16.24
CA LEU A 160 7.23 11.62 17.38
C LEU A 160 8.10 10.59 18.10
N ILE A 161 9.40 10.88 18.21
CA ILE A 161 10.36 10.04 18.93
C ILE A 161 10.82 10.86 20.13
N PHE A 162 10.38 10.46 21.31
CA PHE A 162 10.71 11.11 22.58
C PHE A 162 11.97 10.53 23.22
N ASP A 163 12.54 11.31 24.14
CA ASP A 163 13.66 10.90 24.97
C ASP A 163 13.18 10.00 26.12
N GLY A 164 13.33 8.69 25.94
CA GLY A 164 12.94 7.67 26.92
C GLY A 164 11.60 7.00 26.64
N PRO A 165 11.23 6.00 27.48
CA PRO A 165 10.02 5.23 27.28
C PRO A 165 8.75 6.06 27.53
N THR A 166 7.68 5.76 26.78
CA THR A 166 6.37 6.40 26.98
C THR A 166 5.51 5.58 27.95
N PRO A 167 4.55 6.22 28.66
CA PRO A 167 3.51 5.46 29.34
C PRO A 167 2.76 4.55 28.34
N PRO A 168 2.25 3.40 28.78
CA PRO A 168 1.41 2.56 27.95
C PRO A 168 0.05 3.24 27.75
N PHE A 169 -0.44 3.25 26.51
CA PHE A 169 -1.80 3.68 26.17
C PHE A 169 -2.30 2.88 24.97
N GLU A 170 -3.61 2.67 24.91
CA GLU A 170 -4.27 2.06 23.75
C GLU A 170 -4.39 3.08 22.60
N PRO A 171 -4.49 2.63 21.33
CA PRO A 171 -4.80 3.52 20.22
C PRO A 171 -5.97 4.46 20.55
N ALA A 172 -5.70 5.77 20.52
CA ALA A 172 -6.62 6.76 21.04
C ALA A 172 -7.14 7.67 19.92
N CYS A 173 -8.45 7.92 19.95
CA CYS A 173 -9.11 8.91 19.11
C CYS A 173 -9.28 10.22 19.89
N VAL A 174 -8.67 11.30 19.42
CA VAL A 174 -8.73 12.63 20.05
C VAL A 174 -9.72 13.50 19.27
N VAL A 175 -10.91 13.67 19.85
CA VAL A 175 -12.02 14.38 19.21
C VAL A 175 -11.74 15.89 19.12
N GLY A 176 -12.11 16.50 17.99
CA GLY A 176 -11.99 17.95 17.79
C GLY A 176 -10.57 18.44 17.52
N LYS A 177 -9.60 17.54 17.28
CA LYS A 177 -8.23 17.90 16.89
C LYS A 177 -7.98 17.58 15.41
N PRO A 178 -7.14 18.36 14.71
CA PRO A 178 -6.75 18.06 13.33
C PRO A 178 -6.04 16.71 13.18
N PHE A 179 -5.27 16.35 14.20
CA PHE A 179 -4.67 15.03 14.37
C PHE A 179 -5.58 14.22 15.30
N GLY A 180 -6.44 13.40 14.70
CA GLY A 180 -7.52 12.71 15.41
C GLY A 180 -7.11 11.36 15.99
N TRP A 181 -5.98 10.78 15.57
CA TRP A 181 -5.54 9.48 16.07
C TRP A 181 -4.13 9.52 16.62
N VAL A 182 -3.89 8.81 17.72
CA VAL A 182 -2.59 8.66 18.38
C VAL A 182 -2.34 7.18 18.64
N PHE A 183 -1.19 6.69 18.21
CA PHE A 183 -0.79 5.29 18.33
C PHE A 183 0.55 5.17 19.04
N SER A 184 0.62 4.30 20.04
CA SER A 184 1.90 3.84 20.58
C SER A 184 2.49 2.83 19.60
N LYS A 185 3.59 3.19 18.93
CA LYS A 185 4.25 2.32 17.94
C LYS A 185 5.31 1.46 18.60
N ASN A 186 6.07 2.05 19.51
CA ASN A 186 6.97 1.33 20.40
C ASN A 186 7.20 2.17 21.67
N PRO A 187 6.55 1.79 22.80
CA PRO A 187 6.66 2.56 24.04
C PRO A 187 8.05 2.49 24.66
N ASN A 188 8.83 1.42 24.43
CA ASN A 188 10.15 1.24 25.04
C ASN A 188 11.19 2.24 24.51
N VAL A 189 10.95 2.80 23.32
CA VAL A 189 11.87 3.74 22.65
C VAL A 189 11.22 5.10 22.40
N GLY A 190 10.13 5.42 23.09
CA GLY A 190 9.56 6.77 22.98
C GLY A 190 8.78 7.02 21.69
N TYR A 191 8.36 5.99 20.94
CA TYR A 191 7.84 6.17 19.58
C TYR A 191 6.30 6.20 19.52
N VAL A 192 5.78 7.40 19.23
CA VAL A 192 4.35 7.68 19.02
C VAL A 192 4.11 8.12 17.58
N GLU A 193 3.05 7.60 16.95
CA GLU A 193 2.55 8.08 15.66
C GLU A 193 1.22 8.80 15.84
N VAL A 194 1.10 9.97 15.23
CA VAL A 194 -0.09 10.81 15.29
C VAL A 194 -0.60 11.03 13.88
N VAL A 195 -1.89 10.77 13.63
CA VAL A 195 -2.47 10.74 12.27
C VAL A 195 -3.63 11.72 12.13
N GLY A 196 -3.54 12.57 11.12
CA GLY A 196 -4.60 13.45 10.64
C GLY A 196 -5.23 12.85 9.39
N SER A 197 -6.53 12.54 9.46
CA SER A 197 -7.33 12.06 8.35
C SER A 197 -8.01 13.21 7.61
N ALA A 198 -8.34 13.03 6.32
CA ALA A 198 -8.93 14.08 5.48
C ALA A 198 -8.21 15.44 5.62
N ALA A 199 -6.88 15.38 5.64
CA ALA A 199 -5.97 16.37 6.16
C ALA A 199 -5.74 17.58 5.23
N ALA A 200 -6.77 18.02 4.51
CA ALA A 200 -6.66 19.13 3.55
C ALA A 200 -6.20 20.43 4.22
N GLY A 201 -6.66 20.69 5.46
CA GLY A 201 -6.21 21.83 6.26
C GLY A 201 -4.79 21.69 6.84
N LEU A 202 -4.18 20.50 6.79
CA LEU A 202 -2.84 20.23 7.33
C LEU A 202 -1.76 20.13 6.24
N ILE A 203 -2.12 19.66 5.04
CA ILE A 203 -1.15 19.22 4.02
C ILE A 203 -0.15 20.30 3.58
N GLY A 204 -0.56 21.58 3.64
CA GLY A 204 0.23 22.75 3.26
C GLY A 204 1.03 23.39 4.40
N GLN A 205 0.85 22.94 5.64
CA GLN A 205 1.56 23.50 6.79
C GLN A 205 3.02 23.03 6.84
N SER A 206 3.87 23.83 7.49
CA SER A 206 5.27 23.50 7.71
C SER A 206 5.42 22.26 8.60
N ASN A 207 6.60 21.63 8.56
CA ASN A 207 6.87 20.47 9.42
C ASN A 207 6.75 20.84 10.91
N ASP A 208 7.27 22.00 11.31
CA ASP A 208 7.30 22.41 12.71
C ASP A 208 5.89 22.67 13.26
N GLU A 209 5.03 23.32 12.48
CA GLU A 209 3.62 23.52 12.85
C GLU A 209 2.87 22.18 13.01
N LEU A 210 3.11 21.24 12.10
CA LEU A 210 2.50 19.91 12.14
C LEU A 210 3.00 19.10 13.33
N LEU A 211 4.29 19.14 13.62
CA LEU A 211 4.87 18.47 14.79
C LEU A 211 4.33 19.08 16.10
N ALA A 212 4.17 20.40 16.16
CA ALA A 212 3.57 21.07 17.31
C ALA A 212 2.09 20.68 17.50
N LEU A 213 1.31 20.63 16.41
CA LEU A 213 -0.09 20.17 16.44
C LEU A 213 -0.20 18.68 16.84
N ALA A 214 0.68 17.84 16.31
CA ALA A 214 0.74 16.43 16.63
C ALA A 214 1.07 16.22 18.11
N ARG A 215 2.07 16.94 18.64
CA ARG A 215 2.43 16.87 20.06
C ARG A 215 1.30 17.33 20.97
N ARG A 216 0.54 18.37 20.60
CA ARG A 216 -0.67 18.76 21.34
C ARG A 216 -1.74 17.68 21.35
N SER A 217 -1.85 16.90 20.28
CA SER A 217 -2.83 15.81 20.19
C SER A 217 -2.36 14.59 20.99
N ALA A 218 -1.07 14.27 20.97
CA ALA A 218 -0.47 13.28 21.87
C ALA A 218 -0.68 13.70 23.34
N ALA A 219 -0.43 14.96 23.68
CA ALA A 219 -0.63 15.49 25.04
C ALA A 219 -2.08 15.43 25.54
N ALA A 220 -3.06 15.35 24.63
CA ALA A 220 -4.46 15.14 24.99
C ALA A 220 -4.77 13.69 25.36
N VAL A 221 -3.91 12.75 24.98
CA VAL A 221 -3.96 11.34 25.41
C VAL A 221 -3.27 11.19 26.76
N ASP A 222 -2.06 11.75 26.89
CA ASP A 222 -1.33 11.81 28.16
C ASP A 222 -0.54 13.13 28.27
N PRO A 223 -0.75 13.93 29.32
CA PRO A 223 -0.04 15.20 29.52
C PRO A 223 1.49 15.10 29.48
N VAL A 224 2.07 13.93 29.77
CA VAL A 224 3.53 13.73 29.76
C VAL A 224 4.16 14.10 28.42
N PHE A 225 3.45 13.86 27.29
CA PHE A 225 3.94 14.17 25.95
C PHE A 225 4.13 15.67 25.70
N ALA A 226 3.49 16.53 26.51
CA ALA A 226 3.74 17.97 26.46
C ALA A 226 5.15 18.32 26.98
N HIS A 227 5.72 17.50 27.86
CA HIS A 227 6.97 17.79 28.58
C HIS A 227 8.14 16.90 28.20
N MET A 228 7.89 15.71 27.64
CA MET A 228 8.96 14.82 27.18
C MET A 228 9.81 15.49 26.09
N PRO A 229 11.15 15.48 26.19
CA PRO A 229 12.01 15.99 25.12
C PRO A 229 11.76 15.22 23.82
N LEU A 230 11.55 15.95 22.72
CA LEU A 230 11.39 15.35 21.40
C LEU A 230 12.78 15.22 20.77
N LEU A 231 13.28 13.99 20.63
CA LEU A 231 14.56 13.73 19.96
C LEU A 231 14.43 13.91 18.44
N ARG A 232 13.29 13.50 17.88
CA ARG A 232 13.06 13.59 16.44
C ARG A 232 11.58 13.64 16.10
N GLY A 233 11.25 14.49 15.12
CA GLY A 233 9.94 14.53 14.47
C GLY A 233 10.07 14.22 12.98
N ILE A 234 9.20 13.38 12.45
CA ILE A 234 9.12 13.10 11.01
C ILE A 234 7.68 13.31 10.56
N VAL A 235 7.48 14.11 9.51
CA VAL A 235 6.16 14.34 8.93
C VAL A 235 6.07 13.63 7.59
N CYS A 236 5.11 12.72 7.47
CA CYS A 236 4.79 12.01 6.23
C CYS A 236 3.49 12.57 5.65
N ARG A 237 3.50 12.85 4.34
CA ARG A 237 2.36 13.47 3.62
C ARG A 237 1.93 12.59 2.46
N THR A 238 0.77 11.98 2.59
CA THR A 238 0.17 11.18 1.52
C THR A 238 -0.96 12.00 0.90
N ARG A 239 -0.65 12.75 -0.17
CA ARG A 239 -1.60 13.70 -0.79
C ARG A 239 -2.87 13.05 -1.37
N ARG A 240 -2.74 11.81 -1.83
CA ARG A 240 -3.83 10.99 -2.38
C ARG A 240 -3.88 9.68 -1.60
N ALA A 241 -4.27 9.77 -0.32
CA ALA A 241 -4.24 8.64 0.59
C ALA A 241 -5.47 7.74 0.44
N THR A 242 -6.64 8.35 0.31
CA THR A 242 -7.91 7.65 0.07
C THR A 242 -8.79 8.58 -0.74
N PHE A 243 -9.80 8.08 -1.45
CA PHE A 243 -10.78 8.91 -2.15
C PHE A 243 -12.09 9.00 -1.35
N ALA A 244 -12.84 10.08 -1.55
CA ALA A 244 -14.08 10.36 -0.84
C ALA A 244 -15.26 9.60 -1.47
N THR A 245 -15.97 8.83 -0.66
CA THR A 245 -17.04 7.90 -1.11
C THR A 245 -18.40 8.58 -1.34
N LEU A 246 -18.69 9.71 -0.70
CA LEU A 246 -20.02 10.38 -0.74
C LEU A 246 -20.50 10.78 -2.15
N ALA A 247 -19.60 10.89 -3.13
CA ALA A 247 -19.91 11.11 -4.55
C ALA A 247 -18.96 10.37 -5.51
N GLY A 248 -17.79 9.93 -5.03
CA GLY A 248 -16.77 9.28 -5.87
C GLY A 248 -17.09 7.82 -6.23
N ASP A 249 -17.98 7.15 -5.51
CA ASP A 249 -18.26 5.72 -5.75
C ASP A 249 -18.85 5.46 -7.14
N ALA A 250 -19.63 6.41 -7.68
CA ALA A 250 -20.19 6.34 -9.04
C ALA A 250 -19.15 6.43 -10.17
N HIS A 251 -17.88 6.68 -9.85
CA HIS A 251 -16.79 6.81 -10.82
C HIS A 251 -15.80 5.66 -10.76
N ARG A 252 -16.07 4.65 -9.93
CA ARG A 252 -15.24 3.45 -9.86
C ARG A 252 -15.58 2.54 -11.04
N PRO A 253 -14.61 2.16 -11.88
CA PRO A 253 -14.86 1.26 -12.98
C PRO A 253 -14.86 -0.21 -12.54
N ALA A 254 -15.44 -1.07 -13.38
CA ALA A 254 -15.23 -2.51 -13.31
C ALA A 254 -13.76 -2.89 -13.58
N ALA A 255 -13.44 -4.17 -13.44
CA ALA A 255 -12.08 -4.67 -13.72
C ALA A 255 -11.79 -4.69 -15.23
N GLU A 256 -12.80 -4.94 -16.05
CA GLU A 256 -12.72 -4.96 -17.50
C GLU A 256 -12.46 -3.55 -18.07
N THR A 257 -11.70 -3.50 -19.16
CA THR A 257 -11.49 -2.27 -19.92
C THR A 257 -12.02 -2.41 -21.34
N LEU A 258 -12.08 -1.29 -22.06
CA LEU A 258 -12.35 -1.28 -23.50
C LEU A 258 -11.26 -2.02 -24.31
N THR A 259 -10.10 -2.27 -23.71
CA THR A 259 -9.01 -3.08 -24.30
C THR A 259 -9.17 -4.53 -23.79
N PRO A 260 -9.57 -5.50 -24.62
CA PRO A 260 -10.08 -6.80 -24.14
C PRO A 260 -9.11 -7.67 -23.32
N ASN A 261 -7.80 -7.43 -23.42
CA ASN A 261 -6.77 -8.16 -22.69
C ASN A 261 -6.02 -7.29 -21.66
N LEU A 262 -6.61 -6.17 -21.25
CA LEU A 262 -6.10 -5.27 -20.24
C LEU A 262 -7.17 -5.07 -19.17
N PHE A 263 -6.83 -5.35 -17.91
CA PHE A 263 -7.72 -5.28 -16.77
C PHE A 263 -7.20 -4.31 -15.71
N LEU A 264 -8.08 -3.77 -14.88
CA LEU A 264 -7.78 -2.84 -13.80
C LEU A 264 -7.87 -3.53 -12.45
N ALA A 265 -6.91 -3.26 -11.57
CA ALA A 265 -6.97 -3.69 -10.18
C ALA A 265 -6.60 -2.56 -9.22
N GLY A 266 -7.31 -2.48 -8.11
CA GLY A 266 -7.10 -1.48 -7.07
C GLY A 266 -8.35 -1.27 -6.22
N ASP A 267 -8.16 -0.80 -5.00
CA ASP A 267 -9.21 -0.43 -4.06
C ASP A 267 -10.17 0.68 -4.58
N TRP A 268 -9.76 1.37 -5.65
CA TRP A 268 -10.51 2.39 -6.38
C TRP A 268 -11.42 1.85 -7.49
N THR A 269 -11.41 0.54 -7.75
CA THR A 269 -12.35 -0.13 -8.67
C THR A 269 -13.68 -0.46 -7.97
N ASP A 270 -14.70 -0.84 -8.73
CA ASP A 270 -16.03 -1.14 -8.23
C ASP A 270 -16.08 -2.53 -7.57
N THR A 271 -15.71 -2.57 -6.30
CA THR A 271 -15.70 -3.80 -5.48
C THR A 271 -16.95 -3.93 -4.60
N GLY A 272 -17.78 -2.87 -4.55
CA GLY A 272 -18.84 -2.66 -3.57
C GLY A 272 -18.34 -2.40 -2.13
N TRP A 273 -17.04 -2.20 -1.92
CA TRP A 273 -16.42 -2.00 -0.60
C TRP A 273 -15.72 -0.63 -0.51
N PRO A 274 -15.55 -0.05 0.70
CA PRO A 274 -14.71 1.14 0.87
C PRO A 274 -13.26 0.88 0.41
N ALA A 275 -12.46 1.94 0.22
CA ALA A 275 -11.06 1.85 -0.21
C ALA A 275 -10.15 1.23 0.88
N THR A 276 -10.25 -0.08 1.06
CA THR A 276 -9.49 -0.87 2.05
C THR A 276 -8.60 -1.91 1.38
N ILE A 277 -7.74 -2.55 2.16
CA ILE A 277 -6.89 -3.66 1.69
C ILE A 277 -7.76 -4.81 1.19
N GLU A 278 -8.87 -5.13 1.88
CA GLU A 278 -9.82 -6.15 1.47
C GLU A 278 -10.46 -5.80 0.13
N SER A 279 -10.77 -4.52 -0.11
CA SER A 279 -11.23 -4.03 -1.41
C SER A 279 -10.14 -4.24 -2.47
N ALA A 280 -8.88 -3.90 -2.20
CA ALA A 280 -7.78 -4.17 -3.13
C ALA A 280 -7.64 -5.67 -3.48
N VAL A 281 -7.78 -6.56 -2.48
CA VAL A 281 -7.75 -8.01 -2.70
C VAL A 281 -8.96 -8.47 -3.54
N ARG A 282 -10.18 -7.99 -3.22
CA ARG A 282 -11.40 -8.28 -4.01
C ARG A 282 -11.23 -7.84 -5.45
N SER A 283 -10.68 -6.64 -5.67
CA SER A 283 -10.39 -6.10 -7.00
C SER A 283 -9.39 -6.96 -7.77
N GLY A 284 -8.26 -7.32 -7.14
CA GLY A 284 -7.26 -8.19 -7.77
C GLY A 284 -7.84 -9.56 -8.18
N ARG A 285 -8.72 -10.13 -7.35
CA ARG A 285 -9.43 -11.38 -7.69
C ARG A 285 -10.42 -11.20 -8.85
N ALA A 286 -11.13 -10.07 -8.91
CA ALA A 286 -12.02 -9.76 -10.02
C ALA A 286 -11.25 -9.62 -11.34
N ALA A 287 -10.14 -8.88 -11.33
CA ALA A 287 -9.27 -8.73 -12.49
C ALA A 287 -8.67 -10.07 -12.95
N ALA A 288 -8.22 -10.91 -12.02
CA ALA A 288 -7.71 -12.25 -12.35
C ALA A 288 -8.78 -13.15 -12.97
N ARG A 289 -10.03 -13.09 -12.46
CA ARG A 289 -11.15 -13.85 -13.03
C ARG A 289 -11.47 -13.38 -14.45
N ALA A 290 -11.64 -12.07 -14.65
CA ALA A 290 -11.93 -11.50 -15.97
C ALA A 290 -10.81 -11.83 -16.98
N LEU A 291 -9.55 -11.83 -16.54
CA LEU A 291 -8.42 -12.26 -17.36
C LEU A 291 -8.53 -13.74 -17.77
N LEU A 292 -8.80 -14.64 -16.82
CA LEU A 292 -8.94 -16.08 -17.09
C LEU A 292 -10.15 -16.42 -17.97
N GLU A 293 -11.18 -15.58 -17.99
CA GLU A 293 -12.35 -15.75 -18.87
C GLU A 293 -12.11 -15.22 -20.29
N ALA A 294 -11.17 -14.28 -20.45
CA ALA A 294 -10.87 -13.63 -21.72
C ALA A 294 -9.73 -14.28 -22.53
N VAL A 295 -8.92 -15.12 -21.89
CA VAL A 295 -7.71 -15.76 -22.46
C VAL A 295 -7.89 -17.26 -22.61
#